data_AF-A0A6M3JM92-F1
#
_entry.id   AF-A0A6M3JM92-F1
#
_cell.length_a   1.000
_cell.length_b   1.000
_cell.length_c   1.000
_cell.angle_alpha   90.00
_cell.angle_beta   90.00
_cell.angle_gamma   90.00
#
_symmetry.space_group_name_H-M   'P 1'
#
loop_
_entity.id
_entity.type
_entity.pdbx_description
1 polymer ?
#
loop_
_entity_poly.entity_id
_entity_poly.type
_entity_poly.pdbx_seq_one_letter_code
_entity_poly.pdbx_strand_id
1 'polypeptide(L)'
;MLTLEVPAADGSGAAQSLKFSWGTIDCYGTFDSGTVTLYQSPDEGTTWIAMADEFGDALAFAANGSKNFHRAPGVQIRATLSGSSASTDVACEVRRGWAATRDREF
;
A
#
# COMPACT_ATOMS: atom_id res chain seq x y z
N MET A 1 2.67 12.33 5.23
CA MET A 1 3.09 10.95 4.90
C MET A 1 2.37 10.03 5.86
N LEU A 2 1.87 8.89 5.38
CA LEU A 2 1.18 7.88 6.20
C LEU A 2 2.03 6.63 6.19
N THR A 3 2.40 6.11 7.36
CA THR A 3 3.15 4.85 7.47
C THR A 3 2.17 3.70 7.70
N LEU A 4 2.33 2.63 6.94
CA LEU A 4 1.66 1.36 7.16
C LEU A 4 2.62 0.43 7.89
N GLU A 5 2.19 -0.06 9.04
CA GLU A 5 2.90 -1.13 9.73
C GLU A 5 2.78 -2.41 8.90
N VAL A 6 3.91 -3.10 8.73
CA VAL A 6 3.97 -4.42 8.12
C VAL A 6 4.37 -5.39 9.22
N PRO A 7 3.63 -6.48 9.44
CA PRO A 7 3.95 -7.42 10.51
C PRO A 7 5.27 -8.14 10.21
N ALA A 8 5.98 -8.55 11.26
CA ALA A 8 7.26 -9.24 11.15
C ALA A 8 7.17 -10.68 10.59
N ALA A 9 5.96 -11.20 10.47
CA ALA A 9 5.65 -12.50 9.89
C ALA A 9 4.32 -12.39 9.13
N ASP A 10 3.92 -13.50 8.52
CA ASP A 10 2.63 -13.61 7.84
C ASP A 10 1.47 -13.02 8.66
N GLY A 11 0.80 -12.02 8.07
CA GLY A 11 -0.27 -11.29 8.75
C GLY A 11 -0.58 -9.95 8.10
N SER A 12 -1.59 -9.27 8.66
CA SER A 12 -1.96 -7.91 8.27
C SER A 12 -1.57 -6.91 9.34
N GLY A 13 -1.03 -5.77 8.91
CA GLY A 13 -0.79 -4.63 9.78
C GLY A 13 -2.06 -3.85 10.09
N ALA A 14 -1.91 -2.79 10.88
CA ALA A 14 -3.01 -1.94 11.28
C ALA A 14 -3.66 -1.23 10.08
N ALA A 15 -4.99 -1.13 10.12
CA ALA A 15 -5.75 -0.37 9.14
C ALA A 15 -5.56 1.14 9.35
N GLN A 16 -5.44 1.87 8.25
CA GLN A 16 -5.27 3.33 8.23
C GLN A 16 -6.25 3.96 7.25
N SER A 17 -6.82 5.12 7.59
CA SER A 17 -7.71 5.84 6.67
C SER A 17 -6.92 6.57 5.58
N LEU A 18 -7.21 6.27 4.32
CA LEU A 18 -6.69 7.01 3.18
C LEU A 18 -7.49 8.30 2.95
N LYS A 19 -6.87 9.47 3.13
CA LYS A 19 -7.55 10.78 3.03
C LYS A 19 -7.44 11.46 1.66
N PHE A 20 -6.79 10.81 0.70
CA PHE A 20 -6.53 11.36 -0.64
C PHE A 20 -6.69 10.28 -1.70
N SER A 21 -6.98 10.68 -2.92
CA SER A 21 -7.26 9.71 -3.99
C SER A 21 -6.02 9.19 -4.70
N TRP A 22 -4.99 10.03 -4.88
CA TRP A 22 -3.79 9.71 -5.64
C TRP A 22 -2.58 9.63 -4.73
N GLY A 23 -1.76 8.60 -4.91
CA GLY A 23 -0.61 8.37 -4.06
C GLY A 23 0.46 7.52 -4.71
N THR A 24 1.62 7.58 -4.10
CA THR A 24 2.70 6.62 -4.30
C THR A 24 2.84 5.86 -2.99
N ILE A 25 3.04 4.56 -3.09
CA ILE A 25 3.52 3.76 -1.97
C ILE A 25 4.95 3.33 -2.22
N ASP A 26 5.77 3.50 -1.20
CA ASP A 26 7.16 3.09 -1.15
C ASP A 26 7.27 2.00 -0.09
N CYS A 27 7.71 0.80 -0.44
CA CYS A 27 7.99 -0.27 0.51
C CYS A 27 9.48 -0.58 0.51
N TYR A 28 10.06 -0.70 1.70
CA TYR A 28 11.49 -0.92 1.89
C TYR A 28 11.75 -1.78 3.13
N GLY A 29 12.88 -2.48 3.15
CA GLY A 29 13.34 -3.31 4.27
C GLY A 29 13.80 -4.70 3.81
N THR A 30 13.69 -5.66 4.72
CA THR A 30 14.07 -7.07 4.48
C THR A 30 12.82 -7.93 4.35
N PHE A 31 12.47 -8.27 3.10
CA PHE A 31 11.27 -9.06 2.78
C PHE A 31 11.48 -10.57 2.98
N ASP A 32 12.73 -11.05 2.96
CA ASP A 32 13.10 -12.47 2.85
C ASP A 32 12.45 -13.12 1.62
N SER A 33 11.60 -14.13 1.83
CA SER A 33 10.74 -14.74 0.80
C SER A 33 9.32 -14.13 0.76
N GLY A 34 9.08 -13.12 1.59
CA GLY A 34 7.78 -12.51 1.79
C GLY A 34 7.38 -11.58 0.66
N THR A 35 6.07 -11.48 0.46
CA THR A 35 5.44 -10.48 -0.39
C THR A 35 4.51 -9.63 0.44
N VAL A 36 4.72 -8.32 0.43
CA VAL A 36 3.77 -7.35 0.97
C VAL A 36 2.74 -7.01 -0.08
N THR A 37 1.47 -7.22 0.22
CA THR A 37 0.35 -6.82 -0.62
C THR A 37 -0.49 -5.78 0.08
N LEU A 38 -0.87 -4.73 -0.65
CA LEU A 38 -1.77 -3.72 -0.14
C LEU A 38 -3.23 -4.10 -0.33
N TYR A 39 -4.02 -3.87 0.72
CA TYR A 39 -5.46 -4.06 0.69
C TYR A 39 -6.17 -2.78 1.07
N GLN A 40 -7.33 -2.56 0.46
CA GLN A 40 -8.27 -1.51 0.82
C GLN A 40 -9.58 -2.11 1.32
N SER A 41 -10.28 -1.34 2.13
CA SER A 41 -11.62 -1.66 2.61
C SER A 41 -12.53 -0.44 2.44
N PRO A 42 -13.59 -0.54 1.61
CA PRO A 42 -14.59 0.51 1.46
C PRO A 42 -15.65 0.53 2.58
N ASP A 43 -15.67 -0.49 3.44
CA ASP A 43 -16.71 -0.77 4.44
C ASP A 43 -16.14 -0.89 5.86
N GLU A 44 -15.27 0.06 6.19
CA GLU A 44 -14.70 0.26 7.54
C GLU A 44 -13.93 -0.94 8.13
N GLY A 45 -13.35 -1.76 7.26
CA GLY A 45 -12.53 -2.92 7.63
C GLY A 45 -13.27 -4.25 7.60
N THR A 46 -14.52 -4.28 7.13
CA THR A 46 -15.32 -5.52 7.04
C THR A 46 -14.85 -6.41 5.90
N THR A 47 -14.66 -5.84 4.71
CA THR A 47 -14.12 -6.53 3.53
C THR A 47 -12.81 -5.89 3.10
N TRP A 48 -11.87 -6.74 2.66
CA TRP A 48 -10.54 -6.32 2.23
C TRP A 48 -10.29 -6.80 0.81
N ILE A 49 -10.02 -5.86 -0.08
CA ILE A 49 -9.82 -6.08 -1.50
C ILE A 49 -8.39 -5.69 -1.85
N ALA A 50 -7.68 -6.53 -2.59
CA ALA A 50 -6.33 -6.21 -3.04
C ALA A 50 -6.35 -4.92 -3.87
N MET A 51 -5.46 -4.00 -3.54
CA MET A 51 -5.26 -2.80 -4.34
C MET A 51 -4.43 -3.17 -5.57
N ALA A 52 -4.83 -2.64 -6.72
CA ALA A 52 -4.06 -2.62 -7.96
C ALA A 52 -3.53 -1.20 -8.31
N ASP A 53 -2.56 -1.10 -9.20
CA ASP A 53 -2.17 0.17 -9.82
C ASP A 53 -3.15 0.57 -10.95
N GLU A 54 -2.76 1.53 -11.79
CA GLU A 54 -3.55 2.01 -12.92
C GLU A 54 -3.64 1.02 -14.09
N PHE A 55 -2.74 0.04 -14.14
CA PHE A 55 -2.70 -1.01 -15.17
C PHE A 55 -3.45 -2.28 -14.74
N GLY A 56 -3.91 -2.32 -13.49
CA GLY A 56 -4.62 -3.47 -12.92
C GLY A 56 -3.69 -4.49 -12.24
N ASP A 57 -2.39 -4.21 -12.18
CA ASP A 57 -1.44 -5.06 -11.47
C ASP A 57 -1.55 -4.86 -9.97
N ALA A 58 -1.47 -5.94 -9.20
CA ALA A 58 -1.52 -5.85 -7.74
C ALA A 58 -0.41 -4.93 -7.20
N LEU A 59 -0.76 -4.13 -6.20
CA LEU A 59 0.20 -3.40 -5.36
C LEU A 59 0.87 -4.39 -4.40
N ALA A 60 1.72 -5.22 -4.97
CA ALA A 60 2.49 -6.25 -4.31
C ALA A 60 4.00 -5.98 -4.47
N PHE A 61 4.74 -6.24 -3.41
CA PHE A 61 6.18 -5.98 -3.28
C PHE A 61 6.85 -7.23 -2.72
N ALA A 62 7.67 -7.89 -3.54
CA ALA A 62 8.56 -8.97 -3.10
C ALA A 62 9.99 -8.46 -2.81
N ALA A 63 10.24 -7.17 -3.04
CA ALA A 63 11.48 -6.48 -2.79
C ALA A 63 11.19 -4.97 -2.63
N ASN A 64 12.21 -4.22 -2.22
CA ASN A 64 12.14 -2.76 -2.12
C ASN A 64 11.67 -2.14 -3.45
N GLY A 65 10.71 -1.22 -3.38
CA GLY A 65 10.20 -0.56 -4.57
C GLY A 65 9.05 0.39 -4.31
N SER A 66 8.61 1.03 -5.40
CA SER A 66 7.56 2.04 -5.36
C SER A 66 6.51 1.74 -6.42
N LYS A 67 5.24 1.96 -6.10
CA LYS A 67 4.14 1.89 -7.08
C LYS A 67 3.16 3.04 -6.86
N ASN A 68 2.58 3.51 -7.96
CA ASN A 68 1.53 4.52 -7.93
C ASN A 68 0.15 3.87 -7.81
N PHE A 69 -0.80 4.60 -7.23
CA PHE A 69 -2.18 4.16 -7.14
C PHE A 69 -3.15 5.33 -7.21
N HIS A 70 -4.38 5.01 -7.62
CA HIS A 70 -5.52 5.92 -7.57
C HIS A 70 -6.73 5.21 -6.97
N ARG A 71 -7.25 5.70 -5.84
CA ARG A 71 -8.42 5.13 -5.13
C ARG A 71 -9.40 6.20 -4.67
N ALA A 72 -10.62 5.78 -4.32
CA ALA A 72 -11.56 6.68 -3.69
C ALA A 72 -11.01 7.15 -2.32
N PRO A 73 -11.13 8.44 -1.98
CA PRO A 73 -10.76 8.89 -0.65
C PRO A 73 -11.76 8.36 0.38
N GLY A 74 -11.33 8.20 1.62
CA GLY A 74 -12.18 7.73 2.72
C GLY A 74 -12.18 6.23 2.95
N VAL A 75 -11.54 5.43 2.10
CA VAL A 75 -11.34 3.99 2.33
C VAL A 75 -10.29 3.75 3.43
N GLN A 76 -10.37 2.60 4.08
CA GLN A 76 -9.27 2.11 4.91
C GLN A 76 -8.28 1.32 4.06
N ILE A 77 -7.00 1.37 4.42
CA ILE A 77 -5.92 0.62 3.77
C ILE A 77 -5.09 -0.10 4.82
N ARG A 78 -4.50 -1.24 4.46
CA ARG A 78 -3.53 -1.96 5.28
C ARG A 78 -2.51 -2.66 4.39
N ALA A 79 -1.34 -2.93 4.95
CA ALA A 79 -0.36 -3.80 4.35
C ALA A 79 -0.49 -5.21 4.94
N THR A 80 -0.37 -6.24 4.10
CA THR A 80 -0.35 -7.65 4.52
C THR A 80 0.93 -8.29 4.02
N LEU A 81 1.71 -8.88 4.93
CA LEU A 81 2.86 -9.72 4.60
C LEU A 81 2.40 -11.17 4.47
N SER A 82 2.91 -11.87 3.47
CA SER A 82 2.65 -13.30 3.25
C SER A 82 3.88 -14.01 2.70
N GLY A 83 4.09 -15.28 3.04
CA GLY A 83 5.24 -16.06 2.62
C GLY A 83 6.54 -15.73 3.36
N SER A 84 6.49 -15.02 4.49
CA SER A 84 7.66 -14.75 5.33
C SER A 84 7.42 -15.15 6.78
N SER A 85 8.42 -15.83 7.34
CA SER A 85 8.48 -16.21 8.75
C SER A 85 9.45 -15.35 9.57
N ALA A 86 10.15 -14.38 8.96
CA ALA A 86 11.28 -13.70 9.60
C ALA A 86 11.54 -12.24 9.13
N SER A 87 10.58 -11.58 8.49
CA SER A 87 10.78 -10.18 8.07
C SER A 87 10.98 -9.30 9.29
N THR A 88 12.10 -8.60 9.36
CA THR A 88 12.47 -7.86 10.59
C THR A 88 12.22 -6.37 10.50
N ASP A 89 12.23 -5.79 9.29
CA ASP A 89 12.26 -4.32 9.12
C ASP A 89 11.50 -3.84 7.86
N VAL A 90 10.50 -4.59 7.37
CA VAL A 90 9.70 -4.08 6.25
C VAL A 90 8.78 -2.97 6.73
N ALA A 91 8.82 -1.84 6.04
CA ALA A 91 7.92 -0.73 6.24
C ALA A 91 7.39 -0.26 4.89
N CYS A 92 6.16 0.22 4.89
CA CYS A 92 5.57 0.83 3.71
C CYS A 92 5.07 2.23 4.03
N GLU A 93 5.44 3.19 3.20
CA GLU A 93 5.07 4.59 3.33
C GLU A 93 4.17 5.01 2.18
N VAL A 94 3.02 5.56 2.52
CA VAL A 94 2.07 6.13 1.58
C VAL A 94 2.26 7.63 1.55
N ARG A 95 2.62 8.13 0.37
CA ARG A 95 2.80 9.56 0.10
C ARG A 95 1.69 10.03 -0.81
N ARG A 96 1.18 11.24 -0.53
CA ARG A 96 0.20 11.88 -1.39
C ARG A 96 0.87 12.19 -2.72
N GLY A 97 0.29 11.68 -3.80
CA GLY A 97 0.72 11.98 -5.15
C GLY A 97 0.23 13.37 -5.52
N TRP A 98 1.06 14.12 -6.24
CA TRP A 98 0.60 15.30 -6.95
C TRP A 98 -0.21 14.83 -8.15
N ALA A 99 -1.45 15.31 -8.30
CA ALA A 99 -2.20 15.08 -9.52
C ALA A 99 -1.45 15.81 -10.67
N ALA A 100 -0.64 15.09 -11.43
CA ALA A 100 0.11 15.62 -12.57
C ALA A 100 -0.83 15.93 -13.76
N THR A 101 -1.93 16.65 -13.52
CA THR A 101 -2.92 17.02 -14.53
C THR A 101 -3.50 18.43 -14.32
N ARG A 102 -2.85 19.30 -13.54
CA ARG A 102 -3.26 20.72 -13.40
C ARG A 102 -2.25 21.77 -13.84
N ASP A 103 -1.15 21.38 -14.51
CA ASP A 103 -0.19 22.34 -15.09
C ASP A 103 0.06 22.08 -16.59
N ARG A 104 -0.98 21.73 -17.35
CA ARG A 104 -0.94 21.85 -18.81
C ARG A 104 -2.12 22.69 -19.28
N GLU A 105 -2.00 23.99 -19.02
CA GLU A 105 -2.68 25.01 -19.81
C GLU A 105 -2.23 24.87 -21.27
N PHE A 106 -3.18 24.64 -22.16
CA PHE A 106 -3.18 25.10 -23.55
C PHE A 106 -4.62 25.36 -23.96
#